data_AF-A0A2W0B0W3-F1
#
_entry.id   AF-A0A2W0B0W3-F1
#
_cell.length_a   1.000
_cell.length_b   1.000
_cell.length_c   1.000
_cell.angle_alpha   90.00
_cell.angle_beta   90.00
_cell.angle_gamma   90.00
#
_symmetry.space_group_name_H-M   'P 1'
#
loop_
_entity.id
_entity.type
_entity.pdbx_description
1 polymer ?
#
loop_
_entity_poly.entity_id
_entity_poly.type
_entity_poly.pdbx_seq_one_letter_code
_entity_poly.pdbx_strand_id
1 'polypeptide(L)' 'RVEVVPLRQGDGVVFAVHNRPVQGTRGVYRVNLRHGVSRVCSGHRHTLGVIFHDAE' A
#
# COMPACT_ATOMS: atom_id res chain seq x y z
N ARG A 1 -9.94 -8.24 0.98
CA ARG A 1 -9.75 -8.34 -0.48
C ARG A 1 -8.35 -7.83 -0.80
N VAL A 2 -7.63 -8.47 -1.71
CA VAL A 2 -6.34 -7.98 -2.19
C VAL A 2 -6.60 -7.05 -3.37
N GLU A 3 -5.91 -5.91 -3.38
CA GLU A 3 -5.98 -4.94 -4.47
C GLU A 3 -4.57 -4.75 -5.05
N VAL A 4 -4.52 -4.65 -6.37
CA VAL A 4 -3.28 -4.44 -7.12
C VAL A 4 -3.41 -3.10 -7.81
N VAL A 5 -2.45 -2.22 -7.57
CA VAL A 5 -2.40 -0.91 -8.20
C VAL A 5 -1.60 -1.03 -9.49
N PRO A 6 -2.21 -0.86 -10.68
CA PRO A 6 -1.54 -1.07 -11.97
C PRO A 6 -0.73 0.17 -12.37
N LEU A 7 0.32 0.46 -11.61
CA LEU A 7 1.19 1.63 -11.84
C LEU A 7 1.88 1.55 -13.20
N ARG A 8 1.85 2.66 -13.94
CA ARG A 8 2.66 2.92 -15.13
C ARG A 8 3.79 3.88 -14.79
N GLN A 9 4.69 4.09 -15.75
CA GLN A 9 5.75 5.08 -15.59
C GLN A 9 5.16 6.48 -15.37
N GLY A 10 5.58 7.14 -14.30
CA GLY A 10 5.07 8.45 -13.89
C GLY A 10 3.94 8.39 -12.85
N ASP A 11 3.32 7.22 -12.63
CA ASP A 11 2.28 7.08 -11.60
C ASP A 11 2.90 6.98 -10.21
N GLY A 12 2.15 7.47 -9.22
CA GLY A 12 2.46 7.33 -7.80
C GLY A 12 1.30 6.70 -7.04
N VAL A 13 1.60 6.06 -5.92
CA VAL A 13 0.60 5.58 -4.97
C VAL A 13 1.03 5.93 -3.56
N VAL A 14 0.07 6.34 -2.74
CA VAL A 14 0.25 6.56 -1.31
C VAL A 14 -0.70 5.63 -0.56
N PHE A 15 -0.15 4.88 0.39
CA PHE A 15 -0.91 3.98 1.24
C PHE A 15 -0.24 3.86 2.60
N ALA A 16 -1.00 3.45 3.61
CA ALA A 16 -0.46 3.27 4.95
C ALA A 16 0.43 2.02 5.04
N VAL A 17 1.65 2.15 5.57
CA VAL A 17 2.61 1.02 5.60
C VAL A 17 2.33 0.02 6.73
N HIS A 18 1.56 0.38 7.76
CA HIS A 18 1.33 -0.51 8.91
C HIS A 18 -0.13 -0.87 9.13
N ASN A 19 -1.00 0.14 9.33
CA ASN A 19 -2.40 -0.09 9.65
C ASN A 19 -3.31 0.78 8.77
N ARG A 20 -4.55 0.35 8.61
CA ARG A 20 -5.60 1.14 7.95
C ARG A 20 -6.86 1.20 8.81
N PRO A 21 -7.65 2.28 8.72
CA PRO A 21 -8.96 2.34 9.34
C PRO A 21 -9.95 1.40 8.63
N VAL A 22 -10.82 0.77 9.41
CA VAL A 22 -11.97 0.01 8.93
C VAL A 22 -13.21 0.42 9.71
N GLN A 23 -14.33 0.59 9.00
CA GLN A 23 -15.63 0.84 9.62
C GLN A 23 -16.12 -0.43 10.31
N GLY A 24 -16.29 -0.38 11.63
CA GLY A 24 -16.92 -1.42 12.43
C GLY A 24 -18.31 -1.02 12.94
N THR A 25 -19.00 -1.94 13.61
CA THR A 25 -20.33 -1.70 14.21
C THR A 25 -20.30 -0.69 15.36
N ARG A 26 -19.13 -0.48 15.98
CA ARG A 26 -18.91 0.41 17.12
C ARG A 26 -18.01 1.62 16.79
N GLY A 27 -17.81 1.92 15.50
CA GLY A 27 -16.94 2.99 15.03
C GLY A 27 -15.74 2.50 14.24
N VAL A 28 -14.83 3.42 13.92
CA VAL A 28 -13.61 3.13 13.15
C VAL A 28 -12.56 2.50 14.05
N TYR A 29 -11.93 1.42 13.60
CA TYR A 29 -10.80 0.79 14.29
C TYR A 29 -9.66 0.48 13.31
N ARG A 30 -8.45 0.28 13.85
CA ARG A 30 -7.24 0.01 13.08
C ARG A 30 -7.08 -1.50 12.85
N VAL A 31 -6.76 -1.88 11.62
CA VAL A 31 -6.32 -3.23 11.27
C VAL A 31 -4.98 -3.19 10.57
N ASN A 32 -4.19 -4.25 10.69
CA ASN A 32 -2.93 -4.36 9.95
C ASN A 32 -3.19 -4.34 8.43
N LEU A 33 -2.46 -3.48 7.72
CA LEU A 33 -2.43 -3.46 6.26
C LEU A 33 -1.22 -4.24 5.76
N ARG A 34 -1.48 -5.43 5.23
CA ARG A 34 -0.47 -6.20 4.52
C ARG A 34 -0.32 -5.64 3.12
N HIS A 35 0.90 -5.26 2.77
CA HIS A 35 1.26 -4.78 1.45
C HIS A 35 2.48 -5.55 0.95
N GLY A 36 2.70 -5.55 -0.35
CA GLY A 36 3.80 -6.27 -0.97
C GLY A 36 3.88 -5.96 -2.46
N VAL A 37 4.93 -6.47 -3.08
CA VAL A 37 5.17 -6.28 -4.51
C VAL A 37 5.00 -7.62 -5.24
N SER A 38 4.25 -7.61 -6.33
CA SER A 38 4.08 -8.81 -7.17
C SER A 38 5.40 -9.17 -7.85
N ARG A 39 5.60 -10.47 -8.12
CA ARG A 39 6.72 -10.99 -8.91
C ARG A 39 6.72 -10.38 -10.30
N VAL A 40 7.91 -10.05 -10.81
CA VAL A 40 8.12 -9.67 -12.21
C VAL A 40 8.29 -10.94 -13.03
N CYS A 41 7.40 -11.18 -13.99
CA CYS A 41 7.45 -12.37 -14.87
C CYS A 41 8.31 -12.16 -16.12
N SER A 42 8.54 -10.90 -16.52
CA SER A 42 9.41 -10.51 -17.63
C SER A 42 9.84 -9.04 -17.48
N GLY A 43 10.98 -8.69 -18.09
CA GLY A 43 11.54 -7.33 -18.03
C GLY A 43 12.02 -6.91 -16.63
N HIS A 44 12.02 -5.60 -16.38
CA HIS A 44 12.47 -5.01 -15.12
C HIS A 44 11.48 -3.97 -14.60
N ARG A 45 11.39 -3.83 -13.28
CA ARG A 45 10.61 -2.78 -12.61
C ARG A 45 11.53 -1.99 -11.69
N HIS A 46 11.57 -0.67 -11.88
CA HIS A 46 12.25 0.27 -11.01
C HIS A 46 11.21 1.14 -10.30
N THR A 47 11.37 1.34 -9.00
CA THR A 47 10.45 2.13 -8.17
C THR A 47 11.24 2.94 -7.17
N LEU A 48 10.83 4.19 -6.94
CA LEU A 48 11.29 4.99 -5.81
C LEU A 48 10.24 4.90 -4.70
N GLY A 49 10.68 4.59 -3.48
CA GLY A 49 9.84 4.59 -2.29
C GLY A 49 10.26 5.69 -1.34
N VAL A 50 9.27 6.38 -0.75
CA VAL A 50 9.47 7.29 0.38
C VAL A 50 8.64 6.76 1.55
N ILE A 51 9.28 6.57 2.70
CA ILE A 51 8.63 6.03 3.90
C ILE A 51 8.62 7.12 4.98
N PHE A 52 7.41 7.44 5.46
CA PHE A 52 7.22 8.31 6.61
C PHE A 52 7.13 7.45 7.87
N HIS A 53 8.11 7.58 8.76
CA HIS A 53 8.20 6.75 9.97
C HIS A 53 7.29 7.25 11.10
N ASP A 54 7.11 8.56 11.24
CA ASP A 54 6.35 9.20 12.32
C ASP A 54 5.06 9.86 11.81
N ALA A 55 4.37 9.17 10.89
CA ALA A 55 3.06 9.59 10.42
C ALA A 55 1.98 9.12 11.40
N GLU A 56 1.67 9.95 12.40
CA GLU A 56 0.54 9.75 13.33
C GLU A 56 -0.80 10.24 12.77
#